data_AF-A0A0S7YF01-F1
#
_entry.id   AF-A0A0S7YF01-F1
#
_cell.length_a   1.000
_cell.length_b   1.000
_cell.length_c   1.000
_cell.angle_alpha   90.00
_cell.angle_beta   90.00
_cell.angle_gamma   90.00
#
_symmetry.space_group_name_H-M   'P 1'
#
loop_
_entity.id
_entity.type
_entity.pdbx_description
1 polymer ?
#
loop_
_entity_poly.entity_id
_entity_poly.type
_entity_poly.pdbx_seq_one_letter_code
_entity_poly.pdbx_strand_id
1 'polypeptide(L)' 'MQLHEIKPIHKLKKSKRIGRGGKRGTYSGRGIKGQKSRAGRRFKPVIRE' A
#
# COMPACT_ATOMS: atom_id res chain seq x y z
N MET A 1 -9.09 34.04 13.42
CA MET A 1 -8.81 32.86 12.58
C MET A 1 -10.09 32.07 12.41
N GLN A 2 -10.53 31.92 11.17
CA GLN A 2 -11.68 31.12 10.79
C GLN A 2 -11.24 29.71 10.37
N LEU A 3 -12.12 28.71 10.50
CA LEU A 3 -11.77 27.32 10.18
C LEU A 3 -11.32 27.12 8.72
N HIS A 4 -11.86 27.89 7.78
CA HIS A 4 -11.51 27.81 6.36
C HIS A 4 -10.16 28.46 6.03
N GLU A 5 -9.55 29.19 6.96
CA GLU A 5 -8.24 29.83 6.80
C GLU A 5 -7.09 28.89 7.22
N ILE A 6 -7.38 27.85 8.01
CA ILE A 6 -6.39 26.93 8.55
C ILE A 6 -5.84 26.05 7.42
N LYS A 7 -4.54 26.16 7.15
CA LYS A 7 -3.82 25.32 6.17
C LYS A 7 -2.64 24.62 6.84
N PRO A 8 -2.34 23.36 6.48
CA PRO A 8 -1.18 22.67 7.01
C PRO A 8 0.11 23.34 6.52
N ILE A 9 1.07 23.52 7.43
CA ILE A 9 2.40 24.08 7.11
C ILE A 9 3.18 23.16 6.17
N HIS A 10 3.01 21.85 6.33
CA HIS A 10 3.69 20.83 5.54
C HIS A 10 2.71 20.00 4.70
N LYS A 11 3.17 19.52 3.54
CA LYS A 11 2.36 18.69 2.64
C LYS A 11 2.08 17.33 3.28
N LEU A 12 0.80 17.01 3.41
CA LEU A 12 0.36 15.68 3.84
C LEU A 12 0.67 14.63 2.75
N LYS A 13 1.35 13.56 3.15
CA LYS A 13 1.61 12.41 2.28
C LYS A 13 0.33 11.58 2.10
N LYS A 14 -0.18 11.52 0.88
CA LYS A 14 -1.33 10.64 0.56
C LYS A 14 -0.92 9.17 0.62
N SER A 15 -1.76 8.34 1.21
CA SER A 15 -1.56 6.88 1.22
C SER A 15 -1.74 6.30 -0.19
N LYS A 16 -0.98 5.24 -0.49
CA LYS A 16 -1.12 4.51 -1.74
C LYS A 16 -2.40 3.68 -1.69
N ARG A 17 -3.37 3.95 -2.59
CA ARG A 17 -4.56 3.12 -2.76
C ARG A 17 -4.24 1.95 -3.71
N ILE A 18 -4.35 0.73 -3.20
CA ILE A 18 -4.04 -0.50 -3.95
C ILE A 18 -5.36 -1.14 -4.41
N GLY A 19 -5.40 -1.77 -5.59
CA GLY A 19 -6.60 -2.43 -6.11
C GLY A 19 -7.68 -1.46 -6.59
N ARG A 20 -7.29 -0.29 -7.12
CA ARG A 20 -8.19 0.76 -7.64
C ARG A 20 -7.74 1.25 -9.03
N GLY A 21 -7.46 0.31 -9.94
CA GLY A 21 -6.99 0.61 -11.30
C GLY A 21 -5.50 0.97 -11.43
N GLY A 22 -5.05 1.21 -12.66
CA GLY A 22 -3.66 1.56 -13.01
C GLY A 22 -2.63 0.47 -12.68
N LYS A 23 -1.37 0.87 -12.44
CA LYS A 23 -0.22 -0.03 -12.22
C LYS A 23 -0.40 -1.07 -11.10
N ARG A 24 -1.26 -0.80 -10.09
CA ARG A 24 -1.53 -1.71 -8.97
C ARG A 24 -3.02 -2.07 -8.85
N GLY A 25 -3.75 -2.00 -9.97
CA GLY A 25 -5.15 -2.39 -10.05
C GLY A 25 -5.33 -3.90 -9.95
N THR A 26 -4.87 -4.64 -10.96
CA THR A 26 -5.17 -6.06 -11.11
C THR A 26 -4.45 -6.93 -10.09
N TYR A 27 -3.12 -6.89 -10.08
CA TYR A 27 -2.31 -7.79 -9.25
C TYR A 27 -1.81 -7.14 -7.95
N SER A 28 -2.26 -5.93 -7.62
CA SER A 28 -1.82 -5.20 -6.42
C SER A 28 -0.28 -5.03 -6.30
N GLY A 29 0.47 -5.21 -7.41
CA GLY A 29 1.94 -5.24 -7.42
C GLY A 29 2.58 -6.56 -6.95
N ARG A 30 1.81 -7.66 -6.83
CA ARG A 30 2.27 -8.98 -6.35
C ARG A 30 2.48 -10.01 -7.46
N GLY A 31 2.05 -9.71 -8.69
CA GLY A 31 2.06 -10.66 -9.80
C GLY A 31 0.87 -11.64 -9.78
N ILE A 32 0.79 -12.50 -10.80
CA ILE A 32 -0.40 -13.34 -11.06
C ILE A 32 -0.42 -14.59 -10.16
N LYS A 33 0.68 -15.33 -10.11
CA LYS A 33 0.77 -16.66 -9.50
C LYS A 33 1.83 -16.73 -8.40
N GLY A 34 2.05 -17.95 -7.90
CA GLY A 34 3.02 -18.29 -6.85
C GLY A 34 2.46 -18.10 -5.45
N GLN A 35 3.07 -18.77 -4.48
CA GLN A 35 2.71 -18.61 -3.07
C GLN A 35 2.81 -17.13 -2.64
N LYS A 36 3.66 -16.35 -3.32
CA LYS A 36 3.87 -14.91 -3.08
C LYS A 36 2.66 -13.99 -3.39
N SER A 37 1.70 -14.44 -4.20
CA SER A 37 0.53 -13.63 -4.55
C SER A 37 -0.70 -13.95 -3.69
N ARG A 38 -0.69 -15.06 -2.94
CA ARG A 38 -1.85 -15.57 -2.19
C ARG A 38 -2.09 -14.83 -0.87
N ALA A 39 -3.36 -14.76 -0.47
CA ALA A 39 -3.75 -14.27 0.85
C ALA A 39 -3.21 -15.20 1.95
N GLY A 40 -2.91 -14.65 3.12
CA GLY A 40 -2.47 -15.43 4.28
C GLY A 40 -1.05 -16.00 4.19
N ARG A 41 -0.30 -15.78 3.09
CA ARG A 41 1.09 -16.25 3.00
C ARG A 41 1.94 -15.62 4.11
N ARG A 42 2.60 -16.45 4.91
CA ARG A 42 3.58 -16.00 5.93
C ARG A 42 4.82 -16.87 5.81
N PHE A 43 5.82 -16.38 5.07
CA PHE A 43 7.11 -17.04 4.99
C PHE A 43 7.91 -16.75 6.27
N LYS A 44 8.60 -17.77 6.80
CA LYS A 44 9.56 -17.54 7.88
C LYS A 44 10.74 -16.74 7.31
N PRO A 45 11.19 -15.67 7.99
CA PRO A 45 12.44 -15.01 7.63
C PRO A 45 13.61 -15.95 7.94
N VAL A 46 14.67 -15.87 7.14
CA VAL A 46 15.89 -16.70 7.25
C VAL A 46 16.58 -16.54 8.62
N ILE A 47 16.38 -15.42 9.30
CA ILE A 47 16.97 -15.09 10.61
C ILE A 47 16.38 -15.95 11.77
N ARG A 48 15.38 -16.80 11.51
CA ARG A 48 14.75 -17.68 12.54
C ARG A 48 15.30 -19.11 12.55
N GLU A 49 16.34 -19.38 11.76
CA GLU A 49 17.16 -20.59 11.81
C GLU A 49 18.48 -20.26 12.52
#